data_AF-A0A5W7ZS02-F1
#
_entry.id   AF-A0A5W7ZS02-F1
#
_cell.length_a   1.000
_cell.length_b   1.000
_cell.length_c   1.000
_cell.angle_alpha   90.00
_cell.angle_beta   90.00
_cell.angle_gamma   90.00
#
_symmetry.space_group_name_H-M   'P 1'
#
loop_
_entity.id
_entity.type
_entity.pdbx_description
1 polymer ?
#
loop_
_entity_poly.entity_id
_entity_poly.type
_entity_poly.pdbx_seq_one_letter_code
_entity_poly.pdbx_strand_id
1 'polypeptide(L)'
;AENIELGKIYLMYKEKNVTWGEGFDYTLENSTINVVCADSRIKTNVDYQCRNGDMGACNNGELGRIIGNWERINVDTNCSVTVILPWQ
;
A
#
# COMPACT_ATOMS: atom_id res chain seq x y z
N ALA A 1 -0.04 -1.36 -21.76
CA ALA A 1 -0.89 -0.41 -21.03
C ALA A 1 -0.09 0.03 -19.80
N GLU A 2 0.00 1.34 -19.55
CA GLU A 2 0.90 1.90 -18.53
C GLU A 2 0.34 1.64 -17.13
N ASN A 3 1.21 1.33 -16.15
CA ASN A 3 0.78 1.17 -14.77
C ASN A 3 0.50 2.56 -14.20
N ILE A 4 -0.73 2.78 -13.74
CA ILE A 4 -1.14 4.01 -13.08
C ILE A 4 -1.24 3.79 -11.57
N GLU A 5 -1.13 4.88 -10.80
CA GLU A 5 -1.43 4.86 -9.37
C GLU A 5 -2.96 4.78 -9.17
N LEU A 6 -3.40 3.76 -8.44
CA LEU A 6 -4.80 3.49 -8.14
C LEU A 6 -5.16 3.88 -6.70
N GLY A 7 -4.17 3.92 -5.81
CA GLY A 7 -4.38 4.30 -4.42
C GLY A 7 -3.11 4.21 -3.58
N LYS A 8 -3.18 4.75 -2.37
CA LYS A 8 -2.08 4.75 -1.39
C LYS A 8 -2.59 4.26 -0.05
N ILE A 9 -1.73 3.57 0.68
CA ILE A 9 -2.03 3.02 2.00
C ILE A 9 -1.11 3.66 3.01
N TYR A 10 -1.70 4.21 4.07
CA TYR A 10 -1.00 4.89 5.14
C TYR A 10 -1.24 4.19 6.48
N LEU A 11 -0.19 4.12 7.31
CA LEU A 11 -0.29 3.82 8.73
C LEU A 11 -0.54 5.14 9.47
N MET A 12 -1.64 5.18 10.22
CA MET A 12 -2.03 6.35 11.00
C MET A 12 -2.15 6.00 12.47
N TYR A 13 -1.71 6.92 13.33
CA TYR A 13 -1.87 6.86 14.77
C TYR A 13 -2.38 8.22 15.27
N LYS A 14 -3.43 8.21 16.09
CA LYS A 14 -4.08 9.44 16.60
C LYS A 14 -4.40 10.46 15.48
N GLU A 15 -4.99 9.97 14.38
CA GLU A 15 -5.43 10.77 13.23
C GLU A 15 -4.30 11.45 12.44
N LYS A 16 -3.06 11.05 12.66
CA LYS A 16 -1.90 11.53 11.92
C LYS A 16 -1.16 10.36 11.30
N ASN A 17 -0.50 10.62 10.17
CA ASN A 17 0.42 9.66 9.61
C ASN A 17 1.56 9.44 10.60
N VAL A 18 1.86 8.16 10.84
CA VAL A 18 3.01 7.78 11.65
C VAL A 18 4.27 8.30 10.97
N THR A 19 5.17 8.88 11.76
CA THR A 19 6.51 9.26 11.30
C THR A 19 7.52 8.25 11.82
N TRP A 20 8.60 8.04 11.05
CA TRP A 20 9.73 7.24 11.52
C TRP A 20 10.27 7.76 12.86
N GLY A 21 10.58 6.86 13.78
CA GLY A 21 11.06 7.15 15.14
C GLY A 21 9.94 7.28 16.19
N GLU A 22 8.66 7.18 15.81
CA GLU A 22 7.53 7.21 16.75
C GLU A 22 7.22 5.84 17.39
N GLY A 23 8.11 4.86 17.24
CA GLY A 23 7.95 3.51 17.80
C GLY A 23 7.13 2.55 16.94
N PHE A 24 6.94 2.87 15.65
CA PHE A 24 6.21 2.04 14.68
C PHE A 24 7.09 1.61 13.50
N ASP A 25 8.40 1.85 13.58
CA ASP A 25 9.37 1.68 12.50
C ASP A 25 9.32 0.26 11.93
N TYR A 26 9.32 -0.74 12.80
CA TYR A 26 9.21 -2.13 12.40
C TYR A 26 7.90 -2.43 11.66
N THR A 27 6.77 -1.88 12.14
CA THR A 27 5.48 -2.04 11.47
C THR A 27 5.49 -1.37 10.09
N LEU A 28 6.08 -0.19 9.96
CA LEU A 28 6.20 0.52 8.69
C LEU A 28 7.02 -0.29 7.66
N GLU A 29 8.18 -0.82 8.06
CA GLU A 29 9.07 -1.59 7.17
C GLU A 29 8.53 -2.95 6.78
N ASN A 30 7.88 -3.63 7.72
CA ASN A 30 7.56 -5.06 7.60
C ASN A 30 6.08 -5.33 7.35
N SER A 31 5.26 -4.29 7.20
CA SER A 31 3.88 -4.47 6.75
C SER A 31 3.82 -5.13 5.38
N THR A 32 2.81 -5.95 5.18
CA THR A 32 2.53 -6.55 3.85
C THR A 32 1.16 -6.12 3.40
N ILE A 33 1.07 -5.76 2.12
CA ILE A 33 -0.16 -5.37 1.46
C ILE A 33 -0.40 -6.37 0.32
N ASN A 34 -1.61 -6.90 0.27
CA ASN A 34 -2.09 -7.72 -0.83
C ASN A 34 -3.34 -7.08 -1.42
N VAL A 35 -3.43 -7.07 -2.75
CA VAL A 35 -4.58 -6.56 -3.49
C VAL A 35 -5.08 -7.67 -4.39
N VAL A 36 -6.34 -8.06 -4.20
CA VAL A 36 -6.98 -9.13 -4.97
C VAL A 36 -8.22 -8.57 -5.63
N CYS A 37 -8.24 -8.61 -6.95
CA CYS A 37 -9.41 -8.26 -7.74
C CYS A 37 -10.06 -9.54 -8.27
N ALA A 38 -11.39 -9.60 -8.22
CA ALA A 38 -12.12 -10.76 -8.77
C ALA A 38 -12.03 -10.83 -10.30
N ASP A 39 -11.88 -9.68 -10.98
CA ASP A 39 -11.69 -9.62 -12.43
C ASP A 39 -10.21 -9.79 -12.78
N SER A 40 -9.89 -10.87 -13.50
CA SER A 40 -8.53 -11.21 -13.94
C SER A 40 -7.93 -10.23 -14.95
N ARG A 41 -8.74 -9.32 -15.52
CA ARG A 41 -8.28 -8.24 -16.40
C ARG A 41 -7.68 -7.09 -15.62
N ILE A 42 -7.94 -7.00 -14.31
CA ILE A 42 -7.30 -6.02 -13.44
C ILE A 42 -5.99 -6.63 -12.94
N LYS A 43 -4.89 -5.97 -13.29
CA LYS A 43 -3.56 -6.33 -12.79
C LYS A 43 -3.11 -5.25 -11.82
N THR A 44 -2.94 -5.63 -10.56
CA THR A 44 -2.44 -4.77 -9.49
C THR A 44 -1.10 -5.28 -8.97
N ASN A 45 -0.26 -4.34 -8.55
CA ASN A 45 0.94 -4.60 -7.78
C ASN A 45 1.03 -3.58 -6.64
N VAL A 46 1.84 -3.89 -5.62
CA VAL A 46 2.13 -2.98 -4.53
C VAL A 46 3.57 -2.50 -4.66
N ASP A 47 3.73 -1.18 -4.74
CA ASP A 47 5.01 -0.51 -4.64
C ASP A 47 5.24 -0.04 -3.20
N TYR A 48 6.07 -0.77 -2.47
CA TYR A 48 6.35 -0.51 -1.05
C TYR A 48 7.33 0.65 -0.90
N GLN A 49 6.94 1.69 -0.16
CA GLN A 49 7.78 2.88 0.00
C GLN A 49 8.79 2.72 1.14
N CYS A 50 8.39 2.19 2.29
CA CYS A 50 9.23 2.13 3.50
C CYS A 50 10.09 0.85 3.63
N ARG A 51 10.37 0.12 2.54
CA ARG A 51 11.18 -1.10 2.65
C ARG A 51 12.66 -0.76 2.88
N ASN A 52 13.33 -1.57 3.70
CA ASN A 52 14.76 -1.48 4.04
C ASN A 52 15.19 -0.21 4.81
N GLY A 53 14.27 0.42 5.56
CA GLY A 53 14.63 1.51 6.47
C GLY A 53 15.02 2.81 5.78
N ASP A 54 14.56 3.03 4.55
CA ASP A 54 14.70 4.33 3.89
C ASP A 54 13.84 5.39 4.60
N MET A 55 14.46 6.09 5.54
CA MET A 55 13.82 7.13 6.35
C MET A 55 13.14 8.23 5.52
N GLY A 56 13.65 8.53 4.32
CA GLY A 56 13.03 9.54 3.45
C GLY A 56 11.66 9.10 2.92
N ALA A 57 11.53 7.80 2.61
CA ALA A 57 10.30 7.20 2.12
C ALA A 57 9.30 6.86 3.25
N CYS A 58 9.80 6.62 4.47
CA CYS A 58 8.98 6.28 5.64
C CYS A 58 8.36 7.48 6.39
N ASN A 59 8.83 8.70 6.13
CA ASN A 59 8.51 9.89 6.93
C ASN A 59 7.07 10.44 6.76
N ASN A 60 6.23 9.81 5.95
CA ASN A 60 4.83 10.19 5.79
C ASN A 60 3.86 9.04 6.14
N GLY A 61 4.33 7.96 6.77
CA GLY A 61 3.53 6.81 7.16
C GLY A 61 3.01 5.97 5.99
N GLU A 62 3.49 6.18 4.77
CA GLU A 62 3.05 5.45 3.59
C GLU A 62 3.62 4.02 3.59
N LEU A 63 2.74 3.03 3.71
CA LEU A 63 3.12 1.62 3.65
C LEU A 63 3.40 1.18 2.20
N GLY A 64 2.60 1.70 1.25
CA GLY A 64 2.79 1.42 -0.16
C GLY A 64 1.71 2.02 -1.06
N ARG A 65 1.98 1.95 -2.36
CA ARG A 65 1.08 2.39 -3.43
C ARG A 65 0.53 1.19 -4.18
N ILE A 66 -0.75 1.21 -4.45
CA ILE A 66 -1.38 0.25 -5.36
C ILE A 66 -1.20 0.82 -6.76
N ILE A 67 -0.37 0.16 -7.55
CA ILE A 67 -0.19 0.47 -8.97
C ILE A 67 -0.86 -0.61 -9.80
N GLY A 68 -1.37 -0.26 -10.97
CA GLY A 68 -1.95 -1.28 -11.82
C GLY A 68 -2.44 -0.74 -13.15
N ASN A 69 -3.00 -1.66 -13.92
CA ASN A 69 -3.68 -1.32 -15.15
C ASN A 69 -5.09 -1.91 -15.15
N TRP A 70 -6.02 -1.08 -15.57
CA TRP A 70 -7.39 -1.48 -15.85
C TRP A 70 -7.51 -1.53 -17.37
N GLU A 71 -7.69 -2.74 -17.91
CA GLU A 71 -8.15 -2.87 -19.29
C GLU A 71 -9.56 -2.25 -19.42
N ARG A 72 -10.17 -2.25 -20.62
CA ARG A 72 -11.56 -1.78 -20.74
C ARG A 72 -12.50 -2.69 -19.92
N ILE A 73 -12.83 -2.25 -18.72
CA ILE A 73 -13.77 -2.92 -17.82
C ILE A 73 -15.11 -2.19 -17.98
N ASN A 74 -16.12 -2.91 -18.48
CA ASN A 74 -17.48 -2.38 -18.71
C ASN A 74 -18.44 -2.67 -17.54
N VAL A 75 -17.91 -3.04 -16.37
CA VAL A 75 -18.68 -3.48 -15.21
C VAL A 75 -18.04 -2.98 -13.92
N ASP A 76 -18.85 -2.62 -12.93
CA ASP A 76 -18.36 -2.31 -11.60
C ASP A 76 -17.59 -3.51 -11.04
N THR A 77 -16.33 -3.29 -10.66
CA THR A 77 -15.45 -4.34 -10.13
C THR A 77 -14.95 -3.95 -8.76
N ASN A 78 -15.02 -4.91 -7.83
CA ASN A 78 -14.50 -4.75 -6.48
C ASN A 78 -13.15 -5.46 -6.34
N CYS A 79 -12.21 -4.78 -5.70
CA CYS A 79 -10.94 -5.35 -5.28
C CYS A 79 -10.87 -5.32 -3.75
N SER A 80 -10.38 -6.40 -3.15
CA SER A 80 -10.10 -6.48 -1.73
C SER A 80 -8.65 -6.12 -1.46
N VAL A 81 -8.44 -5.24 -0.49
CA VAL A 81 -7.12 -4.87 0.02
C VAL A 81 -6.95 -5.48 1.40
N THR A 82 -5.90 -6.26 1.59
CA THR A 82 -5.52 -6.83 2.88
C THR A 82 -4.19 -6.23 3.31
N VAL A 83 -4.18 -5.63 4.50
CA VAL A 83 -2.97 -5.08 5.11
C VAL A 83 -2.67 -5.89 6.36
N ILE A 84 -1.48 -6.48 6.42
CA ILE A 84 -0.98 -7.19 7.60
C ILE A 84 0.05 -6.30 8.25
N LEU A 85 -0.26 -5.87 9.46
CA LEU A 85 0.64 -5.11 10.31
C LEU A 85 1.34 -6.10 11.24
N PRO A 86 2.67 -6.28 11.16
CA PRO A 86 3.37 -7.10 12.11
C PRO A 86 3.37 -6.40 13.46
N TRP A 87 3.13 -7.19 14.51
CA TRP A 87 3.21 -6.73 15.88
C TRP A 87 4.67 -6.74 16.33
N GLN A 88 5.08 -5.68 17.04
CA GLN A 88 6.31 -5.68 17.83
C GLN A 88 6.04 -6.25 19.22
#